data_AF-A0A7C5N274-F1
#
_entry.id   AF-A0A7C5N274-F1
#
_cell.length_a   1.000
_cell.length_b   1.000
_cell.length_c   1.000
_cell.angle_alpha   90.00
_cell.angle_beta   90.00
_cell.angle_gamma   90.00
#
_symmetry.space_group_name_H-M   'P 1'
#
loop_
_entity.id
_entity.type
_entity.pdbx_description
1 polymer ?
#
loop_
_entity_poly.entity_id
_entity_poly.type
_entity_poly.pdbx_seq_one_letter_code
_entity_poly.pdbx_strand_id
1 'polypeptide(L)'
;MGRIFAAVIIVLIALFGGVLGIAYVQTMPPPLPPQALVDAADEPAGPAIQNGYDVESGLIAKGDYIIVKRSCTSCHSGKLITQNRMSRDSWLTTIRWMQKTQNLSPLGDNEVLILDYLEKYYAPNKKGRRANLTNIEWYELKE
;
A
#
# COMPACT_ATOMS: atom_id res chain seq x y z
N MET A 1 -36.72 48.46 33.15
CA MET A 1 -35.59 47.59 33.54
C MET A 1 -35.29 46.50 32.51
N GLY A 2 -36.23 45.64 32.10
CA GLY A 2 -35.93 44.48 31.23
C GLY A 2 -35.23 44.76 29.88
N ARG A 3 -35.55 45.87 29.21
CA ARG A 3 -34.92 46.23 27.91
C ARG A 3 -33.44 46.60 28.02
N ILE A 4 -33.02 47.17 29.16
CA ILE A 4 -31.62 47.53 29.41
C ILE A 4 -30.81 46.28 29.72
N PHE A 5 -31.35 45.36 30.52
CA PHE A 5 -30.70 44.07 30.79
C PHE A 5 -30.50 43.23 29.52
N ALA A 6 -31.51 43.17 28.63
CA ALA A 6 -31.38 42.48 27.35
C ALA A 6 -30.29 43.09 26.45
N ALA A 7 -30.19 44.42 26.39
CA ALA A 7 -29.16 45.10 25.62
C ALA A 7 -27.75 44.84 26.16
N VAL A 8 -27.58 44.84 27.48
CA VAL A 8 -26.28 44.53 28.12
C VAL A 8 -25.86 43.08 27.85
N ILE A 9 -26.78 42.12 27.93
CA ILE A 9 -26.48 40.71 27.64
C ILE A 9 -26.07 40.51 26.19
N ILE A 10 -26.74 41.15 25.22
CA ILE A 10 -26.38 41.06 23.79
C ILE A 10 -24.98 41.61 23.55
N VAL A 11 -24.63 42.74 24.17
CA VAL A 11 -23.29 43.33 24.05
C VAL A 11 -22.24 42.41 24.67
N LEU A 12 -22.50 41.81 25.84
CA LEU A 12 -21.57 40.88 26.47
C LEU A 12 -21.36 39.61 25.63
N ILE A 13 -22.41 39.07 25.02
CA ILE A 13 -22.30 37.91 24.11
C ILE A 13 -21.50 38.28 22.86
N ALA A 14 -21.72 39.45 22.27
CA ALA A 14 -20.97 39.91 21.10
C ALA A 14 -19.48 40.12 21.43
N LEU A 15 -19.17 40.69 22.60
CA LEU A 15 -17.79 40.86 23.07
C LEU A 15 -17.12 39.52 23.37
N PHE A 16 -17.82 38.60 24.05
CA PHE A 16 -17.30 37.28 24.36
C PHE A 16 -17.07 36.44 23.10
N GLY A 17 -18.03 36.45 22.17
CA GLY A 17 -17.89 35.80 20.86
C GLY A 17 -16.76 36.41 20.03
N GLY A 18 -16.61 37.73 20.05
CA GLY A 18 -15.51 38.42 19.38
C GLY A 18 -14.13 38.04 19.95
N VAL A 19 -13.98 38.03 21.27
CA VAL A 19 -12.73 37.64 21.95
C VAL A 19 -12.41 36.18 21.70
N LEU A 20 -13.39 35.28 21.77
CA LEU A 20 -13.20 33.87 21.46
C LEU A 20 -12.82 33.64 19.98
N GLY A 21 -13.45 34.38 19.06
CA GLY A 21 -13.12 34.31 17.64
C GLY A 21 -11.69 34.76 17.35
N ILE A 22 -11.24 35.86 17.97
CA ILE A 22 -9.85 36.35 17.83
C ILE A 22 -8.86 35.36 18.42
N ALA A 23 -9.13 34.83 19.63
CA ALA A 23 -8.28 33.84 20.27
C ALA A 23 -8.18 32.55 19.42
N TYR A 24 -9.28 32.12 18.82
CA TYR A 24 -9.31 30.96 17.91
C TYR A 24 -8.46 31.18 16.66
N VAL A 25 -8.46 32.39 16.10
CA VAL A 25 -7.62 32.72 14.93
C VAL A 25 -6.13 32.76 15.31
N GLN A 26 -5.79 33.21 16.51
CA GLN A 26 -4.39 33.29 16.97
C GLN A 26 -3.79 31.92 17.29
N THR A 27 -4.60 30.89 17.58
CA THR A 27 -4.12 29.52 17.83
C THR A 27 -4.09 28.65 16.57
N MET A 28 -4.61 29.14 15.44
CA MET A 28 -4.46 28.44 14.17
C MET A 28 -3.00 28.49 13.70
N PRO A 29 -2.37 27.34 13.42
CA PRO A 29 -1.02 27.33 12.87
C PRO A 29 -1.02 28.02 11.50
N PRO A 30 0.05 28.75 11.13
CA PRO A 30 0.15 29.34 9.81
C PRO A 30 0.09 28.25 8.74
N PRO A 31 -0.44 28.55 7.53
CA PRO A 31 -0.34 27.63 6.41
C PRO A 31 1.13 27.28 6.17
N LEU A 32 1.39 26.01 5.88
CA LEU A 32 2.75 25.57 5.57
C LEU A 32 3.31 26.39 4.39
N PRO A 33 4.61 26.73 4.42
CA PRO A 33 5.22 27.45 3.31
C PRO A 33 5.20 26.58 2.04
N PRO A 34 5.11 27.18 0.83
CA PRO A 34 5.06 26.43 -0.42
C PRO A 34 6.19 25.41 -0.57
N GLN A 35 7.38 25.72 -0.07
CA GLN A 35 8.53 24.80 -0.09
C GLN A 35 8.26 23.52 0.73
N ALA A 36 7.67 23.63 1.91
CA ALA A 36 7.36 22.45 2.73
C ALA A 36 6.28 21.55 2.07
N LEU A 37 5.43 22.11 1.22
CA LEU A 37 4.46 21.34 0.44
C LEU A 37 5.14 20.57 -0.70
N VAL A 38 6.18 21.15 -1.30
CA VAL A 38 7.01 20.50 -2.33
C VAL A 38 7.85 19.40 -1.69
N ASP A 39 8.52 19.67 -0.56
CA ASP A 39 9.34 18.71 0.15
C ASP A 39 8.50 17.51 0.66
N ALA A 40 7.26 17.75 1.11
CA ALA A 40 6.33 16.68 1.51
C ALA A 40 5.75 15.89 0.34
N ALA A 41 5.73 16.46 -0.88
CA ALA A 41 5.30 15.77 -2.09
C ALA A 41 6.43 14.94 -2.73
N ASP A 42 7.69 15.34 -2.50
CA ASP A 42 8.89 14.66 -3.00
C ASP A 42 9.44 13.60 -2.05
N GLU A 43 9.03 13.58 -0.77
CA GLU A 43 9.28 12.45 0.12
C GLU A 43 8.54 11.22 -0.44
N PRO A 44 9.26 10.18 -0.93
CA PRO A 44 8.59 8.97 -1.35
C PRO A 44 7.91 8.42 -0.11
N ALA A 45 6.56 8.40 -0.11
CA ALA A 45 5.80 7.66 0.87
C ALA A 45 6.44 6.27 0.94
N GLY A 46 7.16 5.99 2.03
CA GLY A 46 7.89 4.75 2.18
C GLY A 46 6.97 3.56 1.91
N PRO A 47 7.51 2.37 1.59
CA PRO A 47 6.68 1.24 1.19
C PRO A 47 5.56 1.05 2.22
N ALA A 48 4.32 1.27 1.79
CA ALA A 48 3.18 1.16 2.67
C ALA A 48 3.05 -0.32 3.04
N ILE A 49 3.45 -0.69 4.25
CA ILE A 49 3.41 -2.07 4.73
C ILE A 49 2.18 -2.27 5.61
N GLN A 50 1.36 -3.25 5.27
CA GLN A 50 0.22 -3.67 6.08
C GLN A 50 0.27 -5.18 6.30
N ASN A 51 0.19 -5.59 7.57
CA ASN A 51 0.21 -7.00 7.98
C ASN A 51 1.42 -7.79 7.44
N GLY A 52 2.57 -7.15 7.27
CA GLY A 52 3.78 -7.76 6.74
C GLY A 52 3.81 -7.92 5.21
N TYR A 53 2.88 -7.28 4.49
CA TYR A 53 2.86 -7.22 3.03
C TYR A 53 3.00 -5.78 2.54
N ASP A 54 3.69 -5.58 1.43
CA ASP A 54 3.69 -4.31 0.71
C ASP A 54 2.34 -4.10 0.04
N VAL A 55 1.67 -2.99 0.38
CA VAL A 55 0.29 -2.70 -0.04
C VAL A 55 0.17 -2.58 -1.56
N GLU A 56 1.21 -2.08 -2.23
CA GLU A 56 1.22 -1.86 -3.67
C GLU A 56 1.45 -3.17 -4.45
N SER A 57 2.49 -3.92 -4.10
CA SER A 57 2.89 -5.13 -4.85
C SER A 57 2.24 -6.42 -4.35
N GLY A 58 1.73 -6.43 -3.11
CA GLY A 58 1.28 -7.63 -2.41
C GLY A 58 2.41 -8.58 -1.99
N LEU A 59 3.67 -8.17 -2.15
CA LEU A 59 4.83 -8.98 -1.78
C LEU A 59 4.99 -9.04 -0.25
N ILE A 60 5.54 -10.15 0.26
CA ILE A 60 5.95 -10.25 1.67
C ILE A 60 7.06 -9.22 1.94
N ALA A 61 6.83 -8.28 2.83
CA ALA A 61 7.74 -7.16 3.11
C ALA A 61 8.93 -7.58 3.99
N LYS A 62 9.77 -8.51 3.49
CA LYS A 62 10.94 -9.05 4.19
C LYS A 62 12.11 -9.28 3.24
N GLY A 63 13.35 -9.15 3.73
CA GLY A 63 14.55 -9.35 2.92
C GLY A 63 14.57 -8.43 1.69
N ASP A 64 14.94 -8.98 0.54
CA ASP A 64 15.15 -8.23 -0.70
C ASP A 64 13.88 -7.93 -1.52
N TYR A 65 12.70 -7.91 -0.87
CA TYR A 65 11.43 -7.70 -1.58
C TYR A 65 11.36 -6.38 -2.35
N ILE A 66 12.08 -5.34 -1.95
CA ILE A 66 12.15 -4.06 -2.67
C ILE A 66 12.85 -4.21 -4.02
N ILE A 67 13.89 -5.05 -4.10
CA ILE A 67 14.57 -5.37 -5.36
C ILE A 67 13.58 -6.11 -6.27
N VAL A 68 12.88 -7.10 -5.73
CA VAL A 68 11.86 -7.85 -6.49
C VAL A 68 10.71 -6.96 -6.95
N LYS A 69 10.20 -6.08 -6.08
CA LYS A 69 9.17 -5.09 -6.44
C LYS A 69 9.65 -4.26 -7.63
N ARG A 70 10.80 -3.61 -7.51
CA ARG A 70 11.34 -2.74 -8.55
C ARG A 70 11.57 -3.46 -9.88
N SER A 71 12.10 -4.68 -9.84
CA SER A 71 12.46 -5.43 -11.05
C SER A 71 11.31 -6.18 -11.69
N CYS A 72 10.31 -6.62 -10.92
CA CYS A 72 9.28 -7.54 -11.39
C CYS A 72 7.88 -6.92 -11.47
N THR A 73 7.68 -5.69 -10.98
CA THR A 73 6.39 -4.98 -11.09
C THR A 73 6.41 -3.79 -12.03
N SER A 74 7.48 -3.61 -12.82
CA SER A 74 7.61 -2.51 -13.79
C SER A 74 6.69 -2.65 -15.00
N CYS A 75 6.30 -3.86 -15.36
CA CYS A 75 5.50 -4.14 -16.56
C CYS A 75 4.08 -4.63 -16.24
N HIS A 76 3.86 -5.22 -15.07
CA HIS A 76 2.57 -5.77 -14.65
C HIS A 76 2.50 -5.88 -13.12
N SER A 77 1.31 -6.14 -12.60
CA SER A 77 1.08 -6.29 -11.15
C SER A 77 1.92 -7.42 -10.52
N GLY A 78 2.35 -7.20 -9.27
CA GLY A 78 2.96 -8.22 -8.41
C GLY A 78 2.05 -9.41 -8.10
N LYS A 79 0.75 -9.33 -8.42
CA LYS A 79 -0.20 -10.44 -8.28
C LYS A 79 0.23 -11.70 -9.04
N LEU A 80 0.91 -11.55 -10.17
CA LEU A 80 1.46 -12.70 -10.91
C LEU A 80 2.55 -13.43 -10.11
N ILE A 81 3.29 -12.74 -9.24
CA ILE A 81 4.23 -13.40 -8.33
C ILE A 81 3.45 -14.08 -7.20
N THR A 82 2.54 -13.35 -6.56
CA THR A 82 1.89 -13.82 -5.33
C THR A 82 0.92 -14.98 -5.54
N GLN A 83 0.38 -15.15 -6.74
CA GLN A 83 -0.51 -16.26 -7.11
C GLN A 83 0.22 -17.54 -7.53
N ASN A 84 1.51 -17.45 -7.86
CA ASN A 84 2.27 -18.58 -8.33
C ASN A 84 3.15 -19.17 -7.23
N ARG A 85 3.44 -20.47 -7.34
CA ARG A 85 4.42 -21.16 -6.50
C ARG A 85 5.28 -22.05 -7.40
N MET A 86 6.56 -21.75 -7.44
CA MET A 86 7.51 -22.34 -8.39
C MET A 86 8.84 -22.62 -7.71
N SER A 87 9.55 -23.68 -8.14
CA SER A 87 10.92 -23.91 -7.68
C SER A 87 11.83 -22.79 -8.18
N ARG A 88 13.05 -22.69 -7.61
CA ARG A 88 14.08 -21.76 -8.08
C ARG A 88 14.32 -21.88 -9.58
N ASP A 89 14.47 -23.10 -10.09
CA ASP A 89 14.72 -23.36 -11.52
C ASP A 89 13.56 -22.91 -12.40
N SER A 90 12.32 -23.08 -11.94
CA SER A 90 11.14 -22.61 -12.66
C SER A 90 11.04 -21.08 -12.66
N TRP A 91 11.39 -20.41 -11.55
CA TRP A 91 11.49 -18.95 -11.51
C TRP A 91 12.59 -18.44 -12.45
N LEU A 92 13.77 -19.06 -12.43
CA LEU A 92 14.87 -18.74 -13.34
C LEU A 92 14.46 -18.92 -14.80
N THR A 93 13.79 -20.02 -15.13
CA THR A 93 13.27 -20.27 -16.49
C THR A 93 12.30 -19.18 -16.91
N THR A 94 11.43 -18.73 -15.99
CA THR A 94 10.47 -17.65 -16.24
C THR A 94 11.18 -16.31 -16.49
N ILE A 95 12.19 -15.97 -15.68
CA ILE A 95 13.02 -14.77 -15.87
C ILE A 95 13.71 -14.81 -17.23
N ARG A 96 14.30 -15.95 -17.61
CA ARG A 96 14.95 -16.13 -18.91
C ARG A 96 13.95 -15.98 -20.07
N TRP A 97 12.74 -16.52 -19.93
CA TRP A 97 11.67 -16.33 -20.92
C TRP A 97 11.28 -14.85 -21.07
N MET A 98 11.15 -14.11 -19.97
CA MET A 98 10.86 -12.67 -19.99
C MET A 98 12.01 -11.87 -20.62
N GLN A 99 13.26 -12.23 -20.34
CA GLN A 99 14.42 -11.59 -20.96
C GLN A 99 14.45 -11.82 -22.48
N LYS A 100 14.09 -13.03 -22.92
CA LYS A 100 14.06 -13.39 -24.35
C LYS A 100 12.88 -12.79 -25.11
N THR A 101 11.71 -12.69 -24.48
CA THR A 101 10.44 -12.43 -25.20
C THR A 101 9.72 -11.15 -24.76
N GLN A 102 9.95 -10.67 -23.54
CA GLN A 102 9.24 -9.54 -22.94
C GLN A 102 10.14 -8.32 -22.68
N ASN A 103 11.36 -8.31 -23.25
CA ASN A 103 12.33 -7.23 -23.10
C ASN A 103 12.72 -6.92 -21.64
N LEU A 104 12.68 -7.93 -20.77
CA LEU A 104 13.24 -7.78 -19.42
C LEU A 104 14.75 -7.59 -19.55
N SER A 105 15.26 -6.47 -19.05
CA SER A 105 16.70 -6.19 -19.08
C SER A 105 17.48 -7.19 -18.20
N PRO A 106 18.77 -7.41 -18.47
CA PRO A 106 19.62 -8.21 -17.60
C PRO A 106 19.55 -7.73 -16.15
N LEU A 107 19.34 -8.66 -15.22
CA LEU A 107 19.18 -8.34 -13.79
C LEU A 107 20.52 -8.17 -13.06
N GLY A 108 21.62 -8.64 -13.65
CA GLY A 108 22.96 -8.57 -13.04
C GLY A 108 23.01 -9.25 -11.68
N ASP A 109 23.74 -8.63 -10.74
CA ASP A 109 23.92 -9.15 -9.38
C ASP A 109 22.60 -9.27 -8.59
N ASN A 110 21.56 -8.53 -8.99
CA ASN A 110 20.24 -8.62 -8.36
C ASN A 110 19.53 -9.95 -8.65
N GLU A 111 19.92 -10.69 -9.69
CA GLU A 111 19.25 -11.95 -10.07
C GLU A 111 19.27 -12.97 -8.93
N VAL A 112 20.42 -13.12 -8.27
CA VAL A 112 20.57 -14.06 -7.15
C VAL A 112 19.65 -13.67 -6.00
N LEU A 113 19.62 -12.37 -5.65
CA LEU A 113 18.77 -11.85 -4.57
C LEU A 113 17.28 -12.04 -4.88
N ILE A 114 16.89 -11.80 -6.14
CA ILE A 114 15.52 -12.02 -6.62
C ILE A 114 15.14 -13.50 -6.51
N LEU A 115 15.99 -14.40 -6.99
CA LEU A 115 15.74 -15.84 -6.94
C LEU A 115 15.70 -16.37 -5.49
N ASP A 116 16.59 -15.90 -4.62
CA ASP A 116 16.63 -16.28 -3.21
C ASP A 116 15.35 -15.87 -2.49
N TYR A 117 14.86 -14.65 -2.75
CA TYR A 117 13.60 -14.17 -2.23
C TYR A 117 12.41 -15.01 -2.76
N LEU A 118 12.33 -15.22 -4.08
CA LEU A 118 11.23 -15.96 -4.70
C LEU A 118 11.18 -17.42 -4.24
N GLU A 119 12.33 -18.06 -4.09
CA GLU A 119 12.43 -19.40 -3.55
C GLU A 119 12.00 -19.44 -2.08
N LYS A 120 12.51 -18.53 -1.24
CA LYS A 120 12.20 -18.54 0.19
C LYS A 120 10.72 -18.29 0.48
N TYR A 121 10.08 -17.39 -0.25
CA TYR A 121 8.73 -16.91 0.07
C TYR A 121 7.64 -17.44 -0.86
N TYR A 122 8.00 -17.89 -2.07
CA TYR A 122 7.07 -18.31 -3.12
C TYR A 122 7.45 -19.67 -3.75
N ALA A 123 8.19 -20.52 -3.05
CA ALA A 123 8.39 -21.92 -3.44
C ALA A 123 7.11 -22.78 -3.30
N PRO A 124 7.01 -23.93 -4.00
CA PRO A 124 5.89 -24.86 -3.86
C PRO A 124 5.71 -25.29 -2.41
N ASN A 125 4.47 -25.31 -1.95
CA ASN A 125 4.09 -25.93 -0.69
C ASN A 125 3.27 -27.19 -0.97
N LYS A 126 3.08 -28.04 0.04
CA LYS A 126 2.33 -29.31 -0.10
C LYS A 126 0.82 -29.13 -0.35
N LYS A 127 0.36 -27.91 -0.64
CA LYS A 127 -1.03 -27.58 -0.88
C LYS A 127 -1.26 -27.43 -2.38
N GLY A 128 -2.11 -28.28 -2.94
CA GLY A 128 -2.58 -28.12 -4.32
C GLY A 128 -3.33 -26.81 -4.51
N ARG A 129 -3.51 -26.40 -5.78
CA ARG A 129 -4.18 -25.13 -6.14
C ARG A 129 -5.61 -25.06 -5.58
N ARG A 130 -6.30 -26.20 -5.48
CA ARG A 130 -7.64 -26.36 -4.92
C ARG A 130 -7.61 -27.49 -3.91
N ALA A 131 -8.06 -27.23 -2.69
CA ALA A 131 -8.33 -28.30 -1.74
C ALA A 131 -9.55 -29.11 -2.23
N ASN A 132 -9.63 -30.38 -1.82
CA ASN A 132 -10.86 -31.14 -2.04
C ASN A 132 -12.01 -30.42 -1.34
N LEU A 133 -13.14 -30.34 -2.04
CA LEU A 133 -14.37 -29.84 -1.46
C LEU A 133 -14.82 -30.83 -0.37
N THR A 134 -15.13 -30.32 0.82
CA THR A 134 -15.66 -31.10 1.95
C THR A 134 -17.06 -30.60 2.26
N ASN A 135 -17.96 -31.49 2.70
CA ASN A 135 -19.34 -31.16 3.06
C ASN A 135 -20.16 -30.59 1.89
N ILE A 136 -20.19 -31.33 0.77
CA ILE A 136 -20.94 -30.93 -0.42
C ILE A 136 -22.33 -31.59 -0.36
N GLU A 137 -23.38 -30.77 -0.32
CA GLU A 137 -24.73 -31.22 -0.68
C GLU A 137 -24.99 -30.86 -2.15
N TRP A 138 -25.19 -31.87 -2.99
CA TRP A 138 -25.55 -31.69 -4.38
C TRP A 138 -27.05 -31.49 -4.50
N TYR A 139 -27.48 -30.48 -5.27
CA TYR A 139 -28.89 -30.31 -5.62
C TYR A 139 -29.24 -31.21 -6.82
N GLU A 140 -30.42 -31.81 -6.79
CA GLU A 140 -30.96 -32.57 -7.92
C GLU A 140 -31.47 -31.62 -9.00
N LEU A 141 -30.84 -31.66 -10.17
CA LEU A 141 -31.33 -30.94 -11.34
C LEU A 141 -32.64 -31.57 -11.82
N LYS A 142 -33.72 -30.79 -11.79
CA LYS A 142 -35.00 -31.18 -12.38
C LYS A 142 -34.91 -31.07 -13.90
N GLU A 143 -35.41 -32.09 -14.60
CA GLU A 143 -35.58 -32.09 -16.07
C GLU A 143 -36.61 -31.06 -16.52
#